data_AF-A0A9R0I0R1-F1
#
_entry.id   AF-A0A9R0I0R1-F1
#
_cell.length_a   1.000
_cell.length_b   1.000
_cell.length_c   1.000
_cell.angle_alpha   90.00
_cell.angle_beta   90.00
_cell.angle_gamma   90.00
#
_symmetry.space_group_name_H-M   'P 1'
#
loop_
_entity.id
_entity.type
_entity.pdbx_description
1 polymer ?
#
loop_
_entity_poly.entity_id
_entity_poly.type
_entity_poly.pdbx_seq_one_letter_code
_entity_poly.pdbx_strand_id
1 'polypeptide(L)'
;MAGGAAPAKADEPAPHPPKDQLPSVSYCITSPPPWPEAILLGFQHYIVMLGTTVLIPSALVPQMGGGKQEKAEVIQTLLFVAGLNTLLQTTFGTRLPAVIGASYTFVAPTISIILAGRYSQEQDPIRKFKSIMRGIQGALIVASVLQIVLGFSGLWRNVTRSVCG
;
A
#
# COMPACT_ATOMS: atom_id res chain seq x y z
N MET A 1 -64.05 4.25 9.39
CA MET A 1 -62.99 4.10 8.38
C MET A 1 -62.07 5.30 8.54
N ALA A 2 -60.96 5.15 9.26
CA ALA A 2 -59.66 4.66 8.80
C ALA A 2 -58.93 5.68 7.93
N GLY A 3 -57.74 6.12 8.38
CA GLY A 3 -56.74 6.77 7.51
C GLY A 3 -56.02 7.95 8.14
N GLY A 4 -55.16 7.71 9.14
CA GLY A 4 -54.11 8.66 9.49
C GLY A 4 -52.98 8.61 8.45
N ALA A 5 -52.39 9.77 8.12
CA ALA A 5 -51.18 9.85 7.32
C ALA A 5 -50.19 10.83 7.98
N ALA A 6 -48.97 10.32 8.18
CA ALA A 6 -47.85 10.92 8.90
C ALA A 6 -47.26 12.16 8.18
N PRO A 7 -46.55 13.05 8.91
CA PRO A 7 -45.90 14.22 8.31
C PRO A 7 -44.70 13.80 7.44
N ALA A 8 -44.56 14.47 6.29
CA ALA A 8 -43.54 14.23 5.29
C ALA A 8 -42.12 14.43 5.85
N LYS A 9 -41.22 13.50 5.50
CA LYS A 9 -39.80 13.47 5.88
C LYS A 9 -39.05 14.67 5.31
N ALA A 10 -38.10 15.14 6.12
CA ALA A 10 -37.13 16.18 5.82
C ALA A 10 -36.36 15.92 4.52
N ASP A 11 -36.19 17.01 3.76
CA ASP A 11 -35.34 17.19 2.57
C ASP A 11 -34.00 16.43 2.69
N GLU A 12 -33.83 15.38 1.87
CA GLU A 12 -32.51 14.83 1.58
C GLU A 12 -31.74 15.85 0.72
N PRO A 13 -30.54 16.31 1.13
CA PRO A 13 -29.79 17.27 0.34
C PRO A 13 -29.49 16.70 -1.04
N ALA A 14 -30.03 17.37 -2.06
CA ALA A 14 -29.93 16.98 -3.46
C ALA A 14 -28.46 16.73 -3.86
N PRO A 15 -28.16 15.64 -4.61
CA PRO A 15 -26.82 15.37 -5.10
C PRO A 15 -26.31 16.56 -5.91
N HIS A 16 -25.10 17.02 -5.57
CA HIS A 16 -24.46 18.11 -6.30
C HIS A 16 -24.36 17.74 -7.79
N PRO A 17 -24.72 18.65 -8.72
CA PRO A 17 -24.61 18.38 -10.15
C PRO A 17 -23.15 18.04 -10.47
N PRO A 18 -22.88 16.99 -11.27
CA PRO A 18 -21.52 16.62 -11.63
C PRO A 18 -20.89 17.80 -12.37
N LYS A 19 -19.86 18.40 -11.76
CA LYS A 19 -19.05 19.43 -12.42
C LYS A 19 -18.40 18.82 -13.66
N ASP A 20 -18.37 19.61 -14.73
CA ASP A 20 -17.86 19.26 -16.04
C ASP A 20 -16.63 18.34 -15.98
N GLN A 21 -16.75 17.17 -16.61
CA GLN A 21 -15.63 16.27 -16.83
C GLN A 21 -14.52 17.02 -17.57
N LEU A 22 -13.31 17.03 -17.00
CA LEU A 22 -12.12 17.46 -17.72
C LEU A 22 -12.03 16.65 -19.03
N PRO A 23 -11.74 17.28 -20.18
CA PRO A 23 -11.83 16.66 -21.51
C PRO A 23 -10.87 15.46 -21.75
N SER A 24 -10.11 15.04 -20.74
CA SER A 24 -9.18 13.91 -20.76
C SER A 24 -9.52 12.78 -19.77
N VAL A 25 -10.71 12.80 -19.13
CA VAL A 25 -11.11 11.79 -18.13
C VAL A 25 -12.43 11.13 -18.53
N SER A 26 -12.35 9.96 -19.16
CA SER A 26 -13.51 9.21 -19.67
C SER A 26 -14.38 8.55 -18.58
N TYR A 27 -13.94 8.50 -17.32
CA TYR A 27 -14.71 7.88 -16.23
C TYR A 27 -14.78 8.75 -14.98
N CYS A 28 -16.00 8.97 -14.47
CA CYS A 28 -16.24 9.54 -13.15
C CYS A 28 -16.02 8.48 -12.06
N ILE A 29 -15.50 8.90 -10.90
CA ILE A 29 -15.28 8.03 -9.72
C ILE A 29 -16.55 7.30 -9.25
N THR A 30 -17.72 7.84 -9.57
CA THR A 30 -19.06 7.34 -9.20
C THR A 30 -19.76 6.54 -10.29
N SER A 31 -19.17 6.36 -11.47
CA SER A 31 -19.75 5.57 -12.57
C SER A 31 -18.89 4.32 -12.80
N PRO A 32 -19.33 3.12 -12.38
CA PRO A 32 -18.55 1.92 -12.64
C PRO A 32 -18.44 1.73 -14.16
N PRO A 33 -17.23 1.47 -14.70
CA PRO A 33 -17.08 1.06 -16.08
C PRO A 33 -17.92 -0.20 -16.35
N PRO A 34 -18.34 -0.45 -17.61
CA PRO A 34 -19.07 -1.65 -17.97
C PRO A 34 -18.39 -2.87 -17.35
N TRP A 35 -19.17 -3.78 -16.76
CA TRP A 35 -18.68 -4.96 -16.04
C TRP A 35 -17.51 -5.71 -16.73
N PRO A 36 -17.51 -5.91 -18.06
CA PRO A 36 -16.38 -6.54 -18.76
C PRO A 36 -15.09 -5.71 -18.70
N GLU A 37 -15.20 -4.39 -18.84
CA GLU A 37 -14.09 -3.45 -18.83
C GLU A 37 -13.51 -3.31 -17.42
N ALA A 38 -14.38 -3.31 -16.40
CA ALA A 38 -13.98 -3.34 -14.99
C ALA A 38 -13.15 -4.59 -14.64
N ILE A 39 -13.53 -5.77 -15.15
CA ILE A 39 -12.80 -7.02 -14.95
C ILE A 39 -11.43 -6.95 -15.64
N LEU A 40 -11.38 -6.46 -16.87
CA LEU A 40 -10.13 -6.35 -17.64
C LEU A 40 -9.14 -5.38 -16.97
N LEU A 41 -9.62 -4.20 -16.55
CA LEU A 41 -8.83 -3.20 -15.85
C LEU A 41 -8.35 -3.71 -14.48
N GLY A 42 -9.21 -4.42 -13.74
CA GLY A 42 -8.84 -5.05 -12.48
C GLY A 42 -7.75 -6.11 -12.64
N PHE A 43 -7.84 -6.92 -13.70
CA PHE A 43 -6.82 -7.92 -14.02
C PHE A 43 -5.49 -7.28 -14.42
N GLN A 44 -5.52 -6.23 -15.24
CA GLN A 44 -4.32 -5.46 -15.58
C GLN A 44 -3.67 -4.87 -14.33
N HIS A 45 -4.46 -4.24 -13.46
CA HIS A 45 -3.95 -3.64 -12.24
C HIS A 45 -3.34 -4.71 -11.31
N TYR A 46 -3.96 -5.88 -11.22
CA TYR A 46 -3.44 -7.02 -10.47
C TYR A 46 -2.07 -7.49 -11.00
N ILE A 47 -1.94 -7.70 -12.32
CA ILE A 47 -0.66 -8.12 -12.92
C ILE A 47 0.44 -7.09 -12.68
N VAL A 48 0.15 -5.80 -12.87
CA VAL A 48 1.13 -4.73 -12.67
C VAL A 48 1.57 -4.66 -11.20
N MET A 49 0.63 -4.76 -10.27
CA MET A 49 0.94 -4.76 -8.84
C MET A 49 1.70 -6.02 -8.40
N LEU A 50 1.38 -7.19 -8.96
CA LEU A 50 2.15 -8.41 -8.73
C LEU A 50 3.58 -8.27 -9.24
N GLY A 51 3.77 -7.79 -10.48
CA GLY A 51 5.08 -7.65 -11.11
C GLY A 51 6.01 -6.75 -10.30
N THR A 52 5.51 -5.59 -9.86
CA THR A 52 6.28 -4.66 -9.03
C THR A 52 6.60 -5.25 -7.64
N THR A 53 5.65 -5.94 -7.02
CA THR A 53 5.84 -6.58 -5.70
C THR A 53 6.87 -7.71 -5.72
N VAL A 54 6.97 -8.47 -6.81
CA VAL A 54 7.94 -9.58 -6.96
C VAL A 54 9.32 -9.07 -7.39
N LEU A 55 9.39 -7.93 -8.08
CA LEU A 55 10.65 -7.36 -8.59
C LEU A 55 11.56 -6.87 -7.46
N ILE A 56 10.99 -6.22 -6.44
CA ILE A 56 11.73 -5.70 -5.27
C ILE A 56 12.51 -6.80 -4.51
N PRO A 57 11.88 -7.86 -3.98
CA PRO A 57 12.60 -8.95 -3.30
C PRO A 57 13.53 -9.70 -4.26
N SER A 58 13.18 -9.80 -5.55
CA SER A 58 14.06 -10.40 -6.55
C SER A 58 15.38 -9.67 -6.73
N ALA A 59 15.40 -8.35 -6.56
CA ALA A 59 16.60 -7.52 -6.63
C ALA A 59 17.36 -7.44 -5.29
N LEU A 60 16.63 -7.49 -4.16
CA LEU A 60 17.20 -7.28 -2.82
C LEU A 60 17.75 -8.55 -2.17
N VAL A 61 17.07 -9.70 -2.30
CA VAL A 61 17.49 -10.96 -1.65
C VAL A 61 18.90 -11.41 -2.07
N PRO A 62 19.30 -11.34 -3.35
CA PRO A 62 20.67 -11.68 -3.76
C PRO A 62 21.73 -10.79 -3.10
N GLN A 63 21.43 -9.50 -2.89
CA GLN A 63 22.37 -8.55 -2.27
C GLN A 63 22.58 -8.83 -0.77
N MET A 64 21.60 -9.45 -0.12
CA MET A 64 21.69 -9.89 1.28
C MET A 64 22.45 -11.21 1.47
N GLY A 65 22.82 -11.88 0.38
CA GLY A 65 23.42 -13.22 0.40
C GLY A 65 22.38 -14.35 0.43
N GLY A 66 21.09 -14.07 0.19
CA GLY A 66 20.05 -15.09 0.13
C GLY A 66 20.08 -15.86 -1.21
N GLY A 67 19.83 -17.16 -1.15
CA GLY A 67 19.76 -18.04 -2.31
C GLY A 67 18.37 -18.08 -2.96
N LYS A 68 18.13 -19.10 -3.79
CA LYS A 68 16.84 -19.31 -4.46
C LYS A 68 15.72 -19.64 -3.48
N GLN A 69 16.04 -20.35 -2.40
CA GLN A 69 15.07 -20.77 -1.39
C GLN A 69 14.58 -19.57 -0.57
N GLU A 70 15.50 -18.76 -0.07
CA GLU A 70 15.19 -17.53 0.69
C GLU A 70 14.43 -16.53 -0.17
N LYS A 71 14.81 -16.42 -1.46
CA LYS A 71 14.09 -15.58 -2.42
C LYS A 71 12.63 -16.02 -2.57
N ALA A 72 12.38 -17.31 -2.73
CA ALA A 72 11.02 -17.84 -2.85
C ALA A 72 10.21 -17.60 -1.57
N GLU A 73 10.80 -17.81 -0.40
CA GLU A 73 10.16 -17.60 0.89
C GLU A 73 9.76 -16.12 1.11
N VAL A 74 10.65 -15.17 0.76
CA VAL A 74 10.36 -13.73 0.85
C VAL A 74 9.27 -13.32 -0.13
N ILE A 75 9.30 -13.82 -1.37
CA ILE A 75 8.24 -13.54 -2.36
C ILE A 75 6.89 -14.07 -1.87
N GLN A 76 6.85 -15.32 -1.39
CA GLN A 76 5.62 -15.95 -0.90
C GLN A 76 5.03 -15.18 0.28
N THR A 77 5.86 -14.80 1.25
CA THR A 77 5.41 -14.05 2.42
C THR A 77 4.93 -12.64 2.06
N LEU A 78 5.63 -11.93 1.18
CA LEU A 78 5.20 -10.62 0.70
C LEU A 78 3.86 -10.68 -0.06
N LEU A 79 3.69 -11.67 -0.95
CA LEU A 79 2.43 -11.87 -1.67
C LEU A 79 1.28 -12.23 -0.73
N PHE A 80 1.53 -13.10 0.25
CA PHE A 80 0.54 -13.50 1.24
C PHE A 80 0.09 -12.31 2.11
N VAL A 81 1.04 -11.54 2.63
CA VAL A 81 0.77 -10.36 3.47
C VAL A 81 0.07 -9.26 2.66
N ALA A 82 0.51 -9.00 1.42
CA ALA A 82 -0.14 -8.03 0.54
C ALA A 82 -1.59 -8.43 0.22
N GLY A 83 -1.85 -9.72 -0.03
CA GLY A 83 -3.20 -10.26 -0.24
C GLY A 83 -4.07 -10.10 1.00
N LEU A 84 -3.57 -10.48 2.18
CA LEU A 84 -4.29 -10.35 3.45
C LEU A 84 -4.62 -8.88 3.75
N ASN A 85 -3.66 -7.97 3.57
CA ASN A 85 -3.90 -6.55 3.79
C ASN A 85 -4.93 -6.00 2.80
N THR A 86 -4.87 -6.38 1.52
CA THR A 86 -5.86 -5.95 0.52
C THR A 86 -7.27 -6.46 0.86
N LEU A 87 -7.38 -7.71 1.33
CA LEU A 87 -8.65 -8.27 1.79
C LEU A 87 -9.19 -7.53 3.03
N LEU A 88 -8.33 -7.21 4.00
CA LEU A 88 -8.72 -6.41 5.17
C LEU A 88 -9.15 -4.98 4.78
N GLN A 89 -8.45 -4.35 3.84
CA GLN A 89 -8.71 -2.99 3.39
C GLN A 89 -10.00 -2.87 2.57
N THR A 90 -10.34 -3.93 1.83
CA THR A 90 -11.59 -4.00 1.06
C THR A 90 -12.80 -4.41 1.92
N THR A 91 -12.60 -5.23 2.96
CA THR A 91 -13.70 -5.71 3.84
C THR A 91 -14.01 -4.77 5.01
N PHE A 92 -12.98 -4.34 5.75
CA PHE A 92 -13.11 -3.49 6.95
C PHE A 92 -12.61 -2.05 6.76
N GLY A 93 -11.87 -1.78 5.69
CA GLY A 93 -11.30 -0.47 5.40
C GLY A 93 -12.20 0.43 4.55
N THR A 94 -11.57 1.29 3.76
CA THR A 94 -12.25 2.33 2.94
C THR A 94 -12.96 1.79 1.71
N ARG A 95 -13.07 0.46 1.55
CA ARG A 95 -13.65 -0.22 0.37
C ARG A 95 -12.99 0.14 -0.95
N LEU A 96 -11.77 0.67 -0.90
CA LEU A 96 -10.94 0.93 -2.08
C LEU A 96 -9.93 -0.22 -2.25
N PRO A 97 -9.74 -0.73 -3.47
CA PRO A 97 -8.69 -1.70 -3.77
C PRO A 97 -7.32 -0.99 -3.72
N ALA A 98 -6.80 -0.79 -2.50
CA ALA A 98 -5.48 -0.22 -2.29
C ALA A 98 -4.50 -1.35 -1.94
N VAL A 99 -3.59 -1.62 -2.88
CA VAL A 99 -2.55 -2.63 -2.71
C VAL A 99 -1.41 -1.99 -1.92
N ILE A 100 -1.37 -2.25 -0.60
CA ILE A 100 -0.20 -1.93 0.23
C ILE A 100 0.86 -3.00 -0.06
N GLY A 101 1.66 -2.74 -1.08
CA GLY A 101 2.87 -3.50 -1.40
C GLY A 101 4.12 -2.84 -0.85
N ALA A 102 5.27 -3.47 -1.10
CA ALA A 102 6.56 -2.82 -0.89
C ALA A 102 6.68 -1.60 -1.80
N SER A 103 6.68 -0.40 -1.22
CA SER A 103 6.91 0.83 -1.99
C SER A 103 8.39 0.93 -2.38
N TYR A 104 8.67 1.49 -3.56
CA TYR A 104 10.03 1.83 -3.99
C TYR A 104 10.75 2.73 -2.98
N THR A 105 10.01 3.51 -2.19
CA THR A 105 10.56 4.33 -1.10
C THR A 105 11.26 3.50 -0.01
N PHE A 106 10.92 2.22 0.15
CA PHE A 106 11.58 1.32 1.10
C PHE A 106 12.83 0.63 0.53
N VAL A 107 13.07 0.70 -0.77
CA VAL A 107 14.25 0.09 -1.41
C VAL A 107 15.53 0.79 -0.95
N ALA A 108 15.56 2.13 -0.99
CA ALA A 108 16.69 2.93 -0.56
C ALA A 108 17.12 2.67 0.91
N PRO A 109 16.22 2.75 1.91
CA PRO A 109 16.59 2.42 3.29
C PRO A 109 16.96 0.95 3.46
N THR A 110 16.35 0.03 2.70
CA THR A 110 16.72 -1.38 2.74
C THR A 110 18.16 -1.58 2.25
N ILE A 111 18.55 -0.99 1.12
CA ILE A 111 19.93 -1.04 0.62
C ILE A 111 20.90 -0.42 1.63
N SER A 112 20.53 0.70 2.26
CA SER A 112 21.33 1.31 3.32
C SER A 112 21.56 0.37 4.50
N ILE A 113 20.57 -0.45 4.86
CA ILE A 113 20.70 -1.46 5.92
C ILE A 113 21.58 -2.63 5.45
N ILE A 114 21.45 -3.09 4.20
CA ILE A 114 22.27 -4.16 3.61
C ILE A 114 23.76 -3.79 3.61
N LEU A 115 24.05 -2.54 3.23
CA LEU A 115 25.42 -2.01 3.15
C LEU A 115 25.98 -1.55 4.50
N ALA A 116 25.21 -1.65 5.59
CA ALA A 116 25.68 -1.24 6.90
C ALA A 116 26.85 -2.12 7.34
N GLY A 117 27.97 -1.49 7.73
CA GLY A 117 29.21 -2.18 8.11
C GLY A 117 29.06 -3.25 9.20
N ARG A 118 28.00 -3.14 10.01
CA ARG A 118 27.61 -4.15 11.02
C ARG A 118 27.32 -5.55 10.46
N TYR A 119 27.05 -5.66 9.16
CA TYR A 119 26.80 -6.94 8.48
C TYR A 119 27.91 -7.35 7.52
N SER A 120 28.97 -6.53 7.40
CA SER A 120 30.09 -6.78 6.50
C SER A 120 31.05 -7.85 7.01
N GLN A 121 31.04 -8.13 8.33
CA GLN A 121 31.93 -9.10 8.96
C GLN A 121 31.37 -10.54 8.95
N GLU A 122 30.09 -10.72 8.60
CA GLU A 122 29.45 -12.03 8.58
C GLU A 122 29.78 -12.78 7.27
N GLN A 123 30.64 -13.81 7.37
CA GLN A 123 31.10 -14.62 6.23
C GLN A 123 30.05 -15.64 5.76
N ASP A 124 29.14 -16.05 6.65
CA ASP A 124 28.06 -17.00 6.34
C ASP A 124 26.87 -16.29 5.66
N PRO A 125 26.54 -16.62 4.40
CA PRO A 125 25.48 -15.92 3.64
C PRO A 125 24.08 -16.07 4.25
N ILE A 126 23.75 -17.24 4.79
CA ILE A 126 22.44 -17.51 5.42
C ILE A 126 22.30 -16.75 6.75
N ARG A 127 23.38 -16.68 7.54
CA ARG A 127 23.37 -15.93 8.80
C ARG A 127 23.27 -14.43 8.53
N LYS A 128 24.03 -13.94 7.54
CA LYS A 128 23.97 -12.56 7.06
C LYS A 128 22.55 -12.19 6.62
N PHE A 129 21.93 -13.02 5.78
CA PHE A 129 20.55 -12.83 5.33
C PHE A 129 19.57 -12.72 6.50
N LYS A 130 19.59 -13.68 7.44
CA LYS A 130 18.71 -13.67 8.62
C LYS A 130 18.93 -12.44 9.50
N SER A 131 20.19 -12.02 9.68
CA SER A 131 20.55 -10.84 10.48
C SER A 131 20.05 -9.54 9.85
N ILE A 132 20.21 -9.40 8.53
CA ILE A 132 19.70 -8.26 7.76
C ILE A 132 18.16 -8.24 7.79
N MET A 133 17.50 -9.38 7.57
CA MET A 133 16.04 -9.47 7.60
C MET A 133 15.45 -9.05 8.95
N ARG A 134 16.05 -9.49 10.07
CA ARG A 134 15.66 -9.02 11.41
C ARG A 134 15.87 -7.51 11.58
N GLY A 135 16.99 -7.00 11.05
CA GLY A 135 17.29 -5.56 11.06
C GLY A 135 16.27 -4.73 10.30
N ILE A 136 15.85 -5.19 9.11
CA ILE A 136 14.82 -4.55 8.29
C ILE A 136 13.48 -4.57 9.00
N GLN A 137 13.05 -5.73 9.52
CA GLN A 137 11.78 -5.84 10.25
C GLN A 137 11.75 -4.91 11.47
N GLY A 138 12.83 -4.86 12.26
CA GLY A 138 12.94 -3.94 13.39
C GLY A 138 12.90 -2.48 12.97
N ALA A 139 13.64 -2.10 11.92
CA ALA A 139 13.64 -0.74 11.39
C ALA A 139 12.26 -0.31 10.88
N LEU A 140 11.55 -1.19 10.18
CA LEU A 140 10.19 -0.93 9.68
C LEU A 140 9.18 -0.76 10.82
N ILE A 141 9.28 -1.54 11.90
CA ILE A 141 8.41 -1.38 13.07
C ILE A 141 8.65 -0.01 13.72
N VAL A 142 9.91 0.37 13.98
CA VAL A 142 10.22 1.67 14.58
C VAL A 142 9.79 2.81 13.67
N ALA A 143 10.07 2.73 12.37
CA ALA A 143 9.62 3.71 11.39
C ALA A 143 8.09 3.85 11.40
N SER A 144 7.36 2.75 11.48
CA SER A 144 5.89 2.76 11.55
C SER A 144 5.38 3.45 12.82
N VAL A 145 5.96 3.14 13.98
CA VAL A 145 5.61 3.80 15.25
C VAL A 145 5.88 5.30 15.18
N LEU A 146 7.05 5.71 14.68
CA LEU A 146 7.38 7.12 14.49
C LEU A 146 6.40 7.81 13.54
N GLN A 147 6.04 7.17 12.43
CA GLN A 147 5.11 7.72 11.45
C GLN A 147 3.69 7.85 12.02
N ILE A 148 3.25 6.93 12.88
CA ILE A 148 1.99 7.03 13.61
C ILE A 148 2.03 8.23 14.57
N VAL A 149 3.08 8.35 15.39
CA VAL A 149 3.23 9.47 16.34
C VAL A 149 3.25 10.81 15.61
N LEU A 150 4.01 10.92 14.52
CA LEU A 150 4.06 12.12 13.68
C LEU A 150 2.70 12.40 13.03
N GLY A 151 2.00 11.38 12.55
CA GLY A 151 0.65 11.49 11.98
C GLY A 151 -0.36 12.05 12.99
N PHE A 152 -0.35 11.54 14.22
CA PHE A 152 -1.24 12.02 15.30
C PHE A 152 -0.82 13.38 15.87
N SER A 153 0.47 13.74 15.83
CA SER A 153 0.97 15.04 16.31
C SER A 153 0.51 16.23 15.48
N GLY A 154 -0.11 16.01 14.31
CA GLY A 154 -0.58 17.07 13.42
C GLY A 154 0.55 17.89 12.79
N LEU A 155 1.82 17.50 12.97
CA LEU A 155 2.99 18.21 12.44
C LEU A 155 2.95 18.33 10.91
N TRP A 156 2.35 17.34 10.23
CA TRP A 156 2.12 17.39 8.78
C TRP A 156 1.30 18.61 8.35
N ARG A 157 0.37 19.08 9.20
CA ARG A 157 -0.42 20.30 8.96
C ARG A 157 0.42 21.57 9.06
N ASN A 158 1.49 21.56 9.85
CA ASN A 158 2.42 22.69 9.96
C ASN A 158 3.44 22.69 8.81
N VAL A 159 3.96 21.53 8.43
CA VAL A 159 4.90 21.38 7.30
C VAL A 159 4.25 21.72 5.96
N THR A 160 3.02 21.26 5.69
CA THR A 160 2.31 21.65 4.45
C THR A 160 2.03 23.16 4.39
N ARG A 161 1.91 23.81 5.55
CA ARG A 161 1.75 25.27 5.65
C ARG A 161 3.06 26.03 5.40
N SER A 162 4.21 25.45 5.77
CA SER A 162 5.54 26.03 5.51
C SER A 162 6.08 25.75 4.11
N VAL A 163 5.60 24.71 3.42
CA VAL A 163 6.03 24.38 2.04
C VAL A 163 5.17 25.08 0.99
N CYS A 164 3.93 25.43 1.33
CA CYS A 164 2.97 26.10 0.43
C CYS A 164 2.78 27.59 0.76
N GLY A 165 3.67 28.19 1.57
CA GLY A 165 3.72 29.62 1.89
C GLY A 165 5.09 30.18 1.57
#